data_AF-A0A2K5R0W6-F1
#
_entry.id   AF-A0A2K5R0W6-F1
#
_cell.length_a   1.000
_cell.length_b   1.000
_cell.length_c   1.000
_cell.angle_alpha   90.00
_cell.angle_beta   90.00
_cell.angle_gamma   90.00
#
_symmetry.space_group_name_H-M   'P 1'
#
loop_
_entity.id
_entity.type
_entity.pdbx_description
1 polymer ?
#
loop_
_entity_poly.entity_id
_entity_poly.type
_entity_poly.pdbx_seq_one_letter_code
_entity_poly.pdbx_strand_id
1 'polypeptide(L)'
;MSRFPAVAGRAPRQQEEGERSRDLQEERPSAVCIADREEKGCTSQEGGTTPTFPIQKQRKKIIQAETAIKYMTDGCLLKHILGDPNLTKFSVIILDEAHERTLTTDILFGLLKKLFQEKSPNRKEHLKVVVMSATMELAKLSAFFGNCPIFDIPGRLYPVREKFCNLIGPRDRENTAYIQAQQRRIFLPPPPGIRKCVISTNISATSLTIDGIRYVVDGGFVKQLNHNPRLGLDILEVVPISKSEALQRSGRAGRTSSGKCFRIYSKDFWNQCMPDHVIPEIKRTSLTSVVLTLKCLAIHDVIRFPYLDPPNERLILEALKQLYQCDAIDRSGHVTRLGLSMVEFPLPPHLTCAVIKAASLDCEDLLLPIAAMLSVENVFIRPVDPEYQKEAEQRHRELATKAGGFNDFATLAVIFEQCKSSGAPASWCQKHWIHWRCLFSAFRVEAQLRELIRKLKQQSDFPRETFEGPKHEVLRRCLCAGYFKNVARRSVGRTFCTMDGRGSPVHIHPSSALHEQETKLEWIIFHEVLVTTKVYARIVCPIRYEWVRDLLPKLHEFNAHDLSSVARREVREDARRRWTNKENVKQLKDGISKDVLKKMQKRNDDKSISDARARFLERKQQRTQDHSDTRKETG
;
A
#
# COMPACT_ATOMS: atom_id res chain seq x y z
N MET A 1 18.51 -9.87 19.46
CA MET A 1 18.05 -9.04 18.33
C MET A 1 16.64 -9.46 17.99
N SER A 2 15.65 -8.60 18.21
CA SER A 2 14.26 -8.93 17.87
C SER A 2 13.44 -7.65 17.63
N ARG A 3 12.75 -7.62 16.50
CA ARG A 3 11.77 -6.65 15.96
C ARG A 3 11.98 -5.16 16.19
N PHE A 4 12.57 -4.50 15.18
CA PHE A 4 12.04 -3.26 14.60
C PHE A 4 12.30 -3.29 13.10
N PRO A 5 11.28 -3.22 12.23
CA PRO A 5 11.49 -3.30 10.79
C PRO A 5 12.23 -2.05 10.27
N ALA A 6 12.24 -0.95 11.04
CA ALA A 6 13.19 0.14 10.85
C ALA A 6 13.83 0.58 12.19
N VAL A 7 15.17 0.60 12.23
CA VAL A 7 15.97 1.23 13.30
C VAL A 7 16.68 2.44 12.73
N ALA A 8 16.59 3.58 13.41
CA ALA A 8 17.21 4.81 12.94
C ALA A 8 18.12 5.41 14.02
N GLY A 9 19.41 5.56 13.71
CA GLY A 9 20.40 6.21 14.57
C GLY A 9 20.41 7.73 14.37
N ARG A 10 20.41 8.51 15.46
CA ARG A 10 20.60 9.98 15.38
C ARG A 10 22.08 10.34 15.32
N ALA A 11 22.41 11.42 14.61
CA ALA A 11 23.72 12.05 14.70
C ALA A 11 23.87 12.79 16.05
N PRO A 12 25.06 12.82 16.67
CA PRO A 12 25.27 13.64 17.86
C PRO A 12 25.08 15.13 17.50
N ARG A 13 24.17 15.83 18.20
CA ARG A 13 24.04 17.30 18.11
C ARG A 13 24.50 17.93 19.42
N GLN A 14 25.32 18.98 19.31
CA GLN A 14 25.55 19.93 20.39
C GLN A 14 24.21 20.63 20.73
N GLN A 15 23.99 20.90 22.01
CA GLN A 15 22.77 21.44 22.58
C GLN A 15 22.35 22.77 21.92
N GLU A 16 21.16 22.79 21.31
CA GLU A 16 20.35 24.00 21.18
C GLU A 16 18.93 23.65 21.62
N GLU A 17 18.42 24.41 22.59
CA GLU A 17 17.10 24.26 23.18
C GLU A 17 16.02 24.80 22.24
N GLY A 18 14.98 24.00 21.95
CA GLY A 18 13.79 24.48 21.28
C GLY A 18 12.84 23.39 20.79
N GLU A 19 11.60 23.45 21.29
CA GLU A 19 10.39 22.69 20.90
C GLU A 19 10.27 21.20 21.29
N ARG A 20 9.39 20.94 22.28
CA ARG A 20 8.88 19.62 22.64
C ARG A 20 7.80 19.15 21.65
N SER A 21 8.15 18.22 20.76
CA SER A 21 7.16 17.44 19.99
C SER A 21 6.65 16.26 20.84
N ARG A 22 5.34 16.21 21.12
CA ARG A 22 4.68 15.05 21.74
C ARG A 22 4.17 14.11 20.64
N ASP A 23 5.00 13.17 20.20
CA ASP A 23 4.59 12.11 19.28
C ASP A 23 3.96 10.94 20.06
N LEU A 24 2.67 10.67 19.82
CA LEU A 24 1.97 9.48 20.28
C LEU A 24 2.08 8.42 19.18
N GLN A 25 2.84 7.34 19.41
CA GLN A 25 2.98 6.22 18.46
C GLN A 25 2.42 4.92 19.01
N GLU A 26 1.85 4.11 18.11
CA GLU A 26 1.23 2.82 18.39
C GLU A 26 2.28 1.71 18.29
N GLU A 27 2.73 1.19 19.44
CA GLU A 27 3.63 0.05 19.46
C GLU A 27 2.86 -1.28 19.33
N ARG A 28 3.28 -2.13 18.40
CA ARG A 28 2.89 -3.55 18.41
C ARG A 28 3.47 -4.21 19.67
N PRO A 29 2.81 -5.23 20.27
CA PRO A 29 3.28 -5.89 21.50
C PRO A 29 4.72 -6.43 21.44
N SER A 30 5.24 -6.70 20.23
CA SER A 30 6.62 -7.13 20.02
C SER A 30 7.65 -6.01 20.22
N ALA A 31 7.34 -4.76 19.84
CA ALA A 31 8.23 -3.61 20.00
C ALA A 31 8.45 -3.27 21.49
N VAL A 32 7.35 -3.27 22.28
CA VAL A 32 7.37 -3.03 23.73
C VAL A 32 8.28 -4.03 24.45
N CYS A 33 8.14 -5.33 24.16
CA CYS A 33 8.86 -6.40 24.86
C CYS A 33 10.39 -6.37 24.69
N ILE A 34 10.90 -5.67 23.67
CA ILE A 34 12.34 -5.71 23.31
C ILE A 34 13.00 -4.38 23.66
N ALA A 35 12.30 -3.25 23.52
CA ALA A 35 12.70 -2.01 24.18
C ALA A 35 12.91 -2.25 25.69
N ASP A 36 11.99 -2.99 26.33
CA ASP A 36 12.13 -3.44 27.73
C ASP A 36 13.31 -4.41 27.96
N ARG A 37 13.78 -5.13 26.93
CA ARG A 37 14.87 -6.12 27.02
C ARG A 37 16.24 -5.49 26.79
N GLU A 38 16.37 -4.53 25.88
CA GLU A 38 17.60 -3.76 25.66
C GLU A 38 17.87 -2.77 26.79
N GLU A 39 16.83 -2.15 27.35
CA GLU A 39 16.97 -1.32 28.55
C GLU A 39 17.52 -2.14 29.73
N LYS A 40 17.04 -3.38 29.91
CA LYS A 40 17.59 -4.32 30.91
C LYS A 40 18.99 -4.85 30.57
N GLY A 41 19.39 -4.79 29.31
CA GLY A 41 20.74 -5.16 28.87
C GLY A 41 21.76 -4.02 28.99
N CYS A 42 21.30 -2.77 29.07
CA CYS A 42 22.12 -1.56 29.21
C CYS A 42 22.29 -1.06 30.66
N THR A 43 21.61 -1.65 31.64
CA THR A 43 21.84 -1.31 33.06
C THR A 43 23.07 -2.03 33.58
N SER A 44 24.18 -1.30 33.68
CA SER A 44 25.34 -1.67 34.51
C SER A 44 24.89 -1.99 35.94
N GLN A 45 25.49 -3.03 36.51
CA GLN A 45 25.20 -3.52 37.85
C GLN A 45 25.39 -2.43 38.92
N GLU A 46 24.36 -2.19 39.73
CA GLU A 46 24.52 -1.82 41.13
C GLU A 46 23.53 -2.66 41.97
N GLY A 47 24.07 -3.28 43.02
CA GLY A 47 23.40 -4.27 43.85
C GLY A 47 22.41 -3.68 44.87
N GLY A 48 21.56 -4.55 45.42
CA GLY A 48 20.75 -4.22 46.60
C GLY A 48 19.32 -4.78 46.57
N THR A 49 19.16 -5.98 47.14
CA THR A 49 18.01 -6.53 47.89
C THR A 49 16.55 -6.26 47.43
N THR A 50 15.92 -7.36 46.98
CA THR A 50 14.48 -7.74 47.02
C THR A 50 13.42 -6.79 46.42
N PRO A 51 12.71 -7.20 45.35
CA PRO A 51 11.47 -6.56 44.93
C PRO A 51 10.23 -7.35 45.36
N THR A 52 9.45 -6.76 46.26
CA THR A 52 8.03 -7.04 46.46
C THR A 52 7.25 -6.57 45.23
N PHE A 53 6.36 -7.40 44.68
CA PHE A 53 5.47 -7.03 43.57
C PHE A 53 4.61 -5.80 43.92
N PRO A 54 4.41 -4.85 42.97
CA PRO A 54 3.03 -4.56 42.59
C PRO A 54 2.81 -4.20 41.10
N ILE A 55 1.73 -4.78 40.56
CA ILE A 55 0.63 -4.19 39.76
C ILE A 55 0.97 -3.15 38.66
N GLN A 56 0.57 -3.51 37.44
CA GLN A 56 0.41 -2.74 36.20
C GLN A 56 0.41 -1.20 36.32
N LYS A 57 1.53 -0.58 35.94
CA LYS A 57 1.54 0.72 35.27
C LYS A 57 2.12 0.52 33.86
N GLN A 58 1.28 0.59 32.83
CA GLN A 58 1.74 0.80 31.46
C GLN A 58 2.42 2.18 31.41
N ARG A 59 3.75 2.21 31.55
CA ARG A 59 4.53 3.43 31.34
C ARG A 59 4.47 3.80 29.86
N LYS A 60 3.74 4.87 29.53
CA LYS A 60 3.98 5.66 28.31
C LYS A 60 5.41 6.20 28.42
N LYS A 61 6.39 5.57 27.77
CA LYS A 61 7.71 6.16 27.66
C LYS A 61 7.64 7.31 26.66
N ILE A 62 7.74 8.52 27.19
CA ILE A 62 8.04 9.73 26.43
C ILE A 62 9.44 9.51 25.85
N ILE A 63 9.56 9.44 24.52
CA ILE A 63 10.87 9.45 23.86
C ILE A 63 11.49 10.83 24.12
N GLN A 64 12.44 10.90 25.06
CA GLN A 64 13.18 12.13 25.35
C GLN A 64 14.06 12.52 24.14
N ALA A 65 14.41 13.80 24.03
CA ALA A 65 15.18 14.34 22.90
C ALA A 65 16.57 13.68 22.70
N GLU A 66 17.05 12.90 23.67
CA GLU A 66 18.38 12.28 23.73
C GLU A 66 18.45 10.83 23.23
N THR A 67 17.37 10.23 22.72
CA THR A 67 17.44 8.82 22.29
C THR A 67 18.29 8.65 21.04
N ALA A 68 19.45 7.99 21.18
CA ALA A 68 20.39 7.72 20.08
C ALA A 68 19.85 6.75 19.02
N ILE A 69 18.94 5.84 19.41
CA ILE A 69 18.35 4.80 18.56
C ILE A 69 16.83 4.92 18.61
N LYS A 70 16.20 5.15 17.46
CA LYS A 70 14.74 5.16 17.31
C LYS A 70 14.28 3.91 16.60
N TYR A 71 13.19 3.39 17.11
CA TYR A 71 12.65 2.09 16.80
C TYR A 71 11.23 2.26 16.29
N MET A 72 10.95 1.83 15.06
CA MET A 72 9.68 2.14 14.41
C MET A 72 9.24 1.09 13.38
N THR A 73 7.96 1.17 12.99
CA THR A 73 7.44 0.38 11.86
C THR A 73 7.84 1.01 10.52
N ASP A 74 7.84 0.22 9.45
CA ASP A 74 8.11 0.72 8.09
C ASP A 74 7.17 1.86 7.69
N GLY A 75 5.90 1.74 8.05
CA GLY A 75 4.91 2.80 7.81
C GLY A 75 5.25 4.09 8.55
N CYS A 76 5.80 4.01 9.76
CA CYS A 76 6.28 5.19 10.49
C CYS A 76 7.51 5.81 9.83
N LEU A 77 8.45 4.99 9.34
CA LEU A 77 9.61 5.49 8.59
C LEU A 77 9.17 6.18 7.30
N LEU A 78 8.22 5.59 6.58
CA LEU A 78 7.67 6.18 5.36
C LEU A 78 6.98 7.53 5.65
N LYS A 79 6.26 7.65 6.76
CA LYS A 79 5.71 8.95 7.23
C LYS A 79 6.80 9.96 7.60
N HIS A 80 7.92 9.51 8.17
CA HIS A 80 9.07 10.38 8.40
C HIS A 80 9.67 10.91 7.08
N ILE A 81 9.76 10.07 6.04
CA ILE A 81 10.22 10.50 4.70
C ILE A 81 9.27 11.55 4.09
N LEU A 82 7.96 11.45 4.32
CA LEU A 82 7.01 12.47 3.85
C LEU A 82 7.28 13.86 4.44
N GLY A 83 7.64 13.95 5.73
CA GLY A 83 7.98 15.21 6.36
C GLY A 83 9.45 15.65 6.16
N ASP A 84 10.35 14.71 5.96
CA ASP A 84 11.79 14.94 5.73
C ASP A 84 12.30 13.96 4.66
N PRO A 85 12.14 14.30 3.36
CA PRO A 85 12.51 13.41 2.26
C PRO A 85 13.99 13.02 2.24
N ASN A 86 14.86 13.84 2.82
CA ASN A 86 16.30 13.61 2.90
C ASN A 86 16.75 12.87 4.18
N LEU A 87 15.80 12.51 5.05
CA LEU A 87 16.02 11.87 6.34
C LEU A 87 17.13 12.58 7.15
N THR A 88 17.18 13.92 7.12
CA THR A 88 18.24 14.75 7.72
C THR A 88 18.50 14.46 9.20
N LYS A 89 17.51 13.93 9.92
CA LYS A 89 17.61 13.58 11.34
C LYS A 89 18.34 12.25 11.63
N PHE A 90 18.62 11.44 10.62
CA PHE A 90 19.15 10.07 10.80
C PHE A 90 20.48 9.86 10.08
N SER A 91 21.46 9.24 10.74
CA SER A 91 22.75 8.86 10.13
C SER A 91 22.72 7.45 9.56
N VAL A 92 21.98 6.54 10.19
CA VAL A 92 21.87 5.12 9.81
C VAL A 92 20.40 4.71 9.81
N ILE A 93 19.98 4.00 8.77
CA ILE A 93 18.70 3.29 8.70
C ILE A 93 18.97 1.79 8.60
N ILE A 94 18.38 0.99 9.47
CA ILE A 94 18.41 -0.47 9.43
C ILE A 94 17.01 -0.95 9.08
N LEU A 95 16.85 -1.61 7.95
CA LEU A 95 15.62 -2.31 7.58
C LEU A 95 15.70 -3.77 8.00
N ASP A 96 14.91 -4.19 8.98
CA ASP A 96 14.91 -5.55 9.52
C ASP A 96 13.83 -6.43 8.86
N GLU A 97 14.04 -7.75 8.87
CA GLU A 97 13.09 -8.76 8.36
C GLU A 97 12.66 -8.50 6.89
N ALA A 98 13.58 -8.02 6.05
CA ALA A 98 13.32 -7.64 4.64
C ALA A 98 12.70 -8.74 3.77
N HIS A 99 12.80 -10.01 4.19
CA HIS A 99 12.16 -11.15 3.52
C HIS A 99 10.65 -11.24 3.72
N GLU A 100 10.04 -10.48 4.64
CA GLU A 100 8.58 -10.37 4.72
C GLU A 100 8.00 -9.69 3.48
N ARG A 101 8.83 -8.91 2.74
CA ARG A 101 8.49 -8.30 1.43
C ARG A 101 7.13 -7.59 1.44
N THR A 102 6.91 -6.80 2.49
CA THR A 102 5.67 -6.01 2.64
C THR A 102 5.64 -4.89 1.63
N LEU A 103 4.43 -4.39 1.33
CA LEU A 103 4.23 -3.31 0.38
C LEU A 103 5.03 -2.05 0.77
N THR A 104 5.12 -1.76 2.06
CA THR A 104 5.82 -0.56 2.56
C THR A 104 7.34 -0.72 2.47
N THR A 105 7.86 -1.91 2.83
CA THR A 105 9.29 -2.22 2.75
C THR A 105 9.82 -2.07 1.32
N ASP A 106 9.08 -2.59 0.33
CA ASP A 106 9.49 -2.51 -1.08
C ASP A 106 9.52 -1.06 -1.60
N ILE A 107 8.61 -0.20 -1.15
CA ILE A 107 8.62 1.23 -1.46
C ILE A 107 9.81 1.93 -0.79
N LEU A 108 10.10 1.58 0.47
CA LEU A 108 11.28 2.08 1.18
C LEU A 108 12.57 1.71 0.44
N PHE A 109 12.68 0.50 -0.11
CA PHE A 109 13.86 0.12 -0.92
C PHE A 109 14.07 1.06 -2.11
N GLY A 110 13.02 1.36 -2.87
CA GLY A 110 13.13 2.27 -4.02
C GLY A 110 13.46 3.72 -3.60
N LEU A 111 12.86 4.20 -2.52
CA LEU A 111 13.13 5.54 -1.98
C LEU A 111 14.58 5.66 -1.47
N LEU A 112 15.04 4.69 -0.68
CA LEU A 112 16.40 4.66 -0.14
C LEU A 112 17.44 4.50 -1.25
N LYS A 113 17.16 3.70 -2.30
CA LYS A 113 18.04 3.59 -3.47
C LYS A 113 18.25 4.94 -4.13
N LYS A 114 17.18 5.72 -4.34
CA LYS A 114 17.28 7.06 -4.91
C LYS A 114 18.11 8.00 -4.02
N LEU A 115 17.84 8.00 -2.71
CA LEU A 115 18.59 8.80 -1.73
C LEU A 115 20.07 8.42 -1.62
N PHE A 116 20.41 7.15 -1.87
CA PHE A 116 21.79 6.69 -1.89
C PHE A 116 22.54 7.13 -3.15
N GLN A 117 21.85 7.19 -4.29
CA GLN A 117 22.41 7.59 -5.59
C GLN A 117 22.57 9.12 -5.72
N GLU A 118 21.64 9.89 -5.16
CA GLU A 118 21.66 11.35 -5.18
C GLU A 118 22.47 11.88 -3.97
N LYS A 119 23.71 12.36 -4.19
CA LYS A 119 24.49 13.02 -3.12
C LYS A 119 23.68 14.21 -2.58
N SER A 120 23.13 14.09 -1.38
CA SER A 120 22.35 15.17 -0.76
C SER A 120 23.28 16.34 -0.42
N PRO A 121 23.12 17.53 -1.05
CA PRO A 121 24.05 18.65 -0.92
C PRO A 121 24.14 19.20 0.52
N ASN A 122 23.16 18.91 1.37
CA ASN A 122 23.02 19.44 2.73
C ASN A 122 23.46 18.45 3.82
N ARG A 123 24.09 17.32 3.48
CA ARG A 123 24.57 16.33 4.46
C ARG A 123 26.08 16.41 4.65
N LYS A 124 26.50 16.61 5.91
CA LYS A 124 27.92 16.49 6.32
C LYS A 124 28.44 15.06 6.19
N GLU A 125 27.58 14.05 6.39
CA GLU A 125 27.92 12.63 6.30
C GLU A 125 26.89 11.85 5.46
N HIS A 126 27.38 10.85 4.72
CA HIS A 126 26.55 9.97 3.91
C HIS A 126 25.60 9.12 4.77
N LEU A 127 24.33 9.02 4.33
CA LEU A 127 23.37 8.10 4.95
C LEU A 127 23.82 6.67 4.75
N LYS A 128 23.85 5.88 5.83
CA LYS A 128 24.12 4.43 5.77
C LYS A 128 22.80 3.67 5.84
N VAL A 129 22.67 2.65 5.00
CA VAL A 129 21.51 1.75 4.99
C VAL A 129 22.00 0.33 5.22
N VAL A 130 21.39 -0.36 6.18
CA VAL A 130 21.61 -1.78 6.46
C VAL A 130 20.30 -2.50 6.18
N VAL A 131 20.32 -3.57 5.40
CA VAL A 131 19.12 -4.40 5.17
C VAL A 131 19.38 -5.79 5.74
N MET A 132 18.62 -6.17 6.75
CA MET A 132 18.71 -7.45 7.42
C MET A 132 17.61 -8.39 6.93
N SER A 133 17.98 -9.64 6.64
CA SER A 133 17.05 -10.67 6.15
C SER A 133 17.43 -12.04 6.70
N ALA A 134 16.44 -12.83 7.12
CA ALA A 134 16.64 -14.21 7.56
C ALA A 134 16.59 -15.22 6.41
N THR A 135 15.95 -14.89 5.28
CA THR A 135 15.84 -15.78 4.13
C THR A 135 15.85 -15.03 2.80
N MET A 136 16.73 -15.50 1.91
CA MET A 136 16.62 -15.43 0.44
C MET A 136 16.80 -14.08 -0.29
N GLU A 137 17.18 -14.24 -1.57
CA GLU A 137 17.47 -13.26 -2.64
C GLU A 137 18.53 -12.18 -2.35
N LEU A 138 19.53 -12.47 -1.49
CA LEU A 138 20.64 -11.55 -1.18
C LEU A 138 21.36 -11.03 -2.44
N ALA A 139 21.56 -11.88 -3.45
CA ALA A 139 22.17 -11.48 -4.71
C ALA A 139 21.34 -10.42 -5.46
N LYS A 140 20.01 -10.59 -5.51
CA LYS A 140 19.11 -9.64 -6.16
C LYS A 140 19.02 -8.33 -5.39
N LEU A 141 18.95 -8.40 -4.06
CA LEU A 141 18.94 -7.22 -3.21
C LEU A 141 20.27 -6.45 -3.31
N SER A 142 21.40 -7.18 -3.29
CA SER A 142 22.73 -6.62 -3.51
C SER A 142 22.82 -5.93 -4.86
N ALA A 143 22.44 -6.61 -5.95
CA ALA A 143 22.42 -6.04 -7.29
C ALA A 143 21.51 -4.80 -7.38
N PHE A 144 20.34 -4.84 -6.75
CA PHE A 144 19.42 -3.71 -6.70
C PHE A 144 20.04 -2.48 -6.05
N PHE A 145 20.81 -2.64 -4.98
CA PHE A 145 21.57 -1.57 -4.31
C PHE A 145 22.99 -1.37 -4.87
N GLY A 146 23.24 -1.75 -6.13
CA GLY A 146 24.52 -1.49 -6.80
C GLY A 146 25.65 -2.44 -6.42
N ASN A 147 25.32 -3.73 -6.26
CA ASN A 147 26.23 -4.79 -5.81
C ASN A 147 26.81 -4.52 -4.41
N CYS A 148 25.96 -4.11 -3.47
CA CYS A 148 26.41 -3.82 -2.11
C CYS A 148 26.96 -5.08 -1.40
N PRO A 149 27.92 -4.94 -0.47
CA PRO A 149 28.48 -6.07 0.26
C PRO A 149 27.41 -6.86 1.03
N ILE A 150 27.57 -8.19 1.05
CA ILE A 150 26.72 -9.12 1.79
C ILE A 150 27.52 -9.62 2.99
N PHE A 151 26.94 -9.52 4.18
CA PHE A 151 27.54 -10.04 5.41
C PHE A 151 26.68 -11.18 5.95
N ASP A 152 27.20 -12.40 5.87
CA ASP A 152 26.52 -13.58 6.39
C ASP A 152 26.89 -13.78 7.88
N ILE A 153 25.88 -13.69 8.75
CA ILE A 153 26.04 -13.98 10.18
C ILE A 153 25.63 -15.44 10.41
N PRO A 154 26.56 -16.35 10.72
CA PRO A 154 26.23 -17.75 10.90
C PRO A 154 25.33 -17.93 12.13
N GLY A 155 24.11 -18.41 11.91
CA GLY A 155 23.21 -18.78 12.98
C GLY A 155 23.63 -20.09 13.64
N ARG A 156 23.64 -20.15 14.97
CA ARG A 156 23.74 -21.41 15.72
C ARG A 156 22.36 -22.06 15.77
N LEU A 157 22.02 -22.83 14.74
CA LEU A 157 20.81 -23.65 14.72
C LEU A 157 21.17 -25.10 15.02
N TYR A 158 20.39 -25.73 15.90
CA TYR A 158 20.45 -27.16 16.14
C TYR A 158 19.75 -27.91 14.99
N PRO A 159 20.18 -29.15 14.68
CA PRO A 159 19.60 -29.93 13.59
C PRO A 159 18.11 -30.21 13.81
N VAL A 160 17.32 -30.06 12.75
CA VAL A 160 15.88 -30.37 12.72
C VAL A 160 15.63 -31.50 11.74
N ARG A 161 15.05 -32.61 12.21
CA ARG A 161 14.65 -33.73 11.32
C ARG A 161 13.28 -33.46 10.72
N GLU A 162 13.17 -33.50 9.40
CA GLU A 162 11.92 -33.24 8.69
C GLU A 162 11.23 -34.53 8.24
N LYS A 163 9.89 -34.58 8.33
CA LYS A 163 9.06 -35.69 7.84
C LYS A 163 7.84 -35.14 7.10
N PHE A 164 7.60 -35.64 5.89
CA PHE A 164 6.36 -35.42 5.14
C PHE A 164 5.34 -36.50 5.52
N CYS A 165 4.12 -36.10 5.88
CA CYS A 165 3.11 -36.99 6.43
C CYS A 165 1.95 -37.33 5.46
N ASN A 166 1.84 -36.67 4.30
CA ASN A 166 0.79 -36.94 3.29
C ASN A 166 -0.65 -36.92 3.86
N LEU A 167 -0.94 -36.03 4.82
CA LEU A 167 -2.21 -35.99 5.56
C LEU A 167 -3.23 -34.98 5.00
N ILE A 168 -2.85 -34.09 4.09
CA ILE A 168 -3.77 -33.11 3.48
C ILE A 168 -4.18 -33.58 2.07
N GLY A 169 -5.49 -33.68 1.83
CA GLY A 169 -6.09 -33.85 0.51
C GLY A 169 -6.68 -32.55 -0.05
N PRO A 170 -7.16 -32.52 -1.32
CA PRO A 170 -7.71 -31.32 -1.96
C PRO A 170 -8.93 -30.68 -1.27
N ARG A 171 -9.59 -31.39 -0.33
CA ARG A 171 -10.88 -31.01 0.28
C ARG A 171 -10.76 -30.37 1.68
N ASP A 172 -9.58 -30.31 2.29
CA ASP A 172 -9.42 -29.87 3.70
C ASP A 172 -9.24 -28.34 3.88
N ARG A 173 -9.80 -27.54 2.95
CA ARG A 173 -9.57 -26.08 2.89
C ARG A 173 -10.47 -25.25 3.82
N GLU A 174 -11.54 -25.84 4.33
CA GLU A 174 -12.64 -25.11 4.96
C GLU A 174 -12.73 -25.38 6.47
N ASN A 175 -11.79 -24.82 7.25
CA ASN A 175 -12.08 -24.22 8.54
C ASN A 175 -10.81 -23.71 9.23
N THR A 176 -10.80 -22.42 9.60
CA THR A 176 -9.85 -21.88 10.57
C THR A 176 -10.60 -20.88 11.44
N ALA A 177 -11.26 -21.40 12.47
CA ALA A 177 -11.69 -20.58 13.59
C ALA A 177 -10.47 -20.33 14.48
N TYR A 178 -10.24 -19.06 14.84
CA TYR A 178 -9.06 -18.63 15.55
C TYR A 178 -9.47 -18.00 16.88
N ILE A 179 -8.94 -18.52 17.99
CA ILE A 179 -9.15 -17.96 19.32
C ILE A 179 -7.86 -17.27 19.76
N GLN A 180 -7.82 -15.94 19.64
CA GLN A 180 -6.64 -15.12 19.96
C GLN A 180 -6.65 -14.57 21.40
N ALA A 181 -6.85 -15.44 22.40
CA ALA A 181 -7.01 -14.98 23.78
C ALA A 181 -5.70 -14.91 24.61
N GLN A 182 -4.60 -15.61 24.29
CA GLN A 182 -3.53 -15.82 25.29
C GLN A 182 -2.07 -15.70 24.78
N GLN A 183 -1.75 -14.67 23.99
CA GLN A 183 -0.40 -14.46 23.43
C GLN A 183 0.72 -14.38 24.49
N ARG A 184 0.45 -13.93 25.73
CA ARG A 184 1.49 -13.86 26.78
C ARG A 184 1.77 -15.21 27.45
N ARG A 185 0.78 -16.10 27.54
CA ARG A 185 0.96 -17.44 28.14
C ARG A 185 1.86 -18.34 27.29
N ILE A 186 2.07 -18.01 26.00
CA ILE A 186 2.96 -18.77 25.12
C ILE A 186 4.44 -18.68 25.55
N PHE A 187 4.83 -17.69 26.35
CA PHE A 187 6.21 -17.55 26.84
C PHE A 187 6.46 -18.17 28.21
N LEU A 188 5.40 -18.57 28.94
CA LEU A 188 5.54 -19.21 30.24
C LEU A 188 5.87 -20.71 30.10
N PRO A 189 6.71 -21.28 30.97
CA PRO A 189 6.96 -22.72 30.96
C PRO A 189 5.67 -23.50 31.30
N PRO A 190 5.44 -24.68 30.73
CA PRO A 190 4.34 -25.54 31.15
C PRO A 190 4.59 -26.13 32.55
N PRO A 191 3.53 -26.49 33.30
CA PRO A 191 3.68 -27.26 34.53
C PRO A 191 4.44 -28.59 34.30
N PRO A 192 5.12 -29.13 35.32
CA PRO A 192 5.82 -30.41 35.22
C PRO A 192 4.91 -31.53 34.68
N GLY A 193 5.43 -32.36 33.76
CA GLY A 193 4.68 -33.46 33.15
C GLY A 193 3.70 -33.05 32.03
N ILE A 194 3.47 -31.76 31.79
CA ILE A 194 2.52 -31.28 30.77
C ILE A 194 3.26 -30.78 29.53
N ARG A 195 2.83 -31.23 28.35
CA ARG A 195 3.33 -30.70 27.08
C ARG A 195 2.53 -29.47 26.66
N LYS A 196 3.24 -28.40 26.35
CA LYS A 196 2.66 -27.20 25.76
C LYS A 196 2.46 -27.38 24.25
N CYS A 197 1.23 -27.20 23.78
CA CYS A 197 0.93 -27.08 22.35
C CYS A 197 0.60 -25.62 22.02
N VAL A 198 1.28 -25.06 21.02
CA VAL A 198 1.03 -23.68 20.55
C VAL A 198 0.47 -23.76 19.14
N ILE A 199 -0.78 -23.32 18.98
CA ILE A 199 -1.42 -23.14 17.67
C ILE A 199 -1.22 -21.67 17.28
N SER A 200 -0.58 -21.42 16.14
CA SER A 200 -0.22 -20.08 15.70
C SER A 200 -0.40 -19.91 14.19
N THR A 201 -0.69 -18.67 13.79
CA THR A 201 -0.57 -18.21 12.40
C THR A 201 0.90 -17.91 12.07
N ASN A 202 1.15 -17.27 10.92
CA ASN A 202 2.46 -16.76 10.50
C ASN A 202 3.20 -15.88 11.53
N ILE A 203 2.52 -15.37 12.56
CA ILE A 203 3.13 -14.55 13.64
C ILE A 203 4.29 -15.26 14.35
N SER A 204 4.25 -16.59 14.49
CA SER A 204 5.33 -17.38 15.09
C SER A 204 6.46 -17.74 14.12
N ALA A 205 6.27 -17.50 12.81
CA ALA A 205 7.17 -17.98 11.76
C ALA A 205 8.41 -17.11 11.55
N THR A 206 8.32 -15.79 11.76
CA THR A 206 9.43 -14.82 11.52
C THR A 206 9.97 -14.23 12.83
N SER A 207 9.08 -13.80 13.71
CA SER A 207 9.46 -12.73 14.63
C SER A 207 9.36 -13.05 16.13
N LEU A 208 9.07 -14.30 16.51
CA LEU A 208 9.03 -14.73 17.91
C LEU A 208 9.90 -15.97 18.11
N THR A 209 10.80 -15.91 19.08
CA THR A 209 11.44 -17.09 19.64
C THR A 209 10.61 -17.52 20.84
N ILE A 210 9.89 -18.61 20.71
CA ILE A 210 9.25 -19.27 21.86
C ILE A 210 10.26 -20.28 22.38
N ASP A 211 10.61 -20.16 23.66
CA ASP A 211 11.54 -21.07 24.29
C ASP A 211 10.94 -22.48 24.43
N GLY A 212 11.79 -23.51 24.34
CA GLY A 212 11.40 -24.91 24.48
C GLY A 212 10.66 -25.54 23.28
N ILE A 213 10.56 -24.86 22.13
CA ILE A 213 9.97 -25.46 20.92
C ILE A 213 10.92 -26.51 20.34
N ARG A 214 10.49 -27.78 20.39
CA ARG A 214 11.22 -28.93 19.83
C ARG A 214 10.51 -29.60 18.67
N TYR A 215 9.21 -29.37 18.54
CA TYR A 215 8.36 -29.98 17.52
C TYR A 215 7.59 -28.89 16.79
N VAL A 216 7.65 -28.91 15.46
CA VAL A 216 6.85 -28.05 14.58
C VAL A 216 5.93 -28.94 13.77
N VAL A 217 4.66 -28.56 13.67
CA VAL A 217 3.69 -29.14 12.75
C VAL A 217 3.33 -28.05 11.75
N ASP A 218 3.76 -28.21 10.50
CA ASP A 218 3.58 -27.20 9.45
C ASP A 218 2.44 -27.57 8.53
N GLY A 219 1.38 -26.75 8.57
CA GLY A 219 0.20 -26.86 7.72
C GLY A 219 0.47 -26.59 6.24
N GLY A 220 1.50 -25.82 5.89
CA GLY A 220 1.83 -25.50 4.49
C GLY A 220 0.98 -24.41 3.84
N PHE A 221 0.12 -23.73 4.61
CA PHE A 221 -0.74 -22.66 4.12
C PHE A 221 -0.57 -21.36 4.90
N VAL A 222 -1.00 -20.26 4.30
CA VAL A 222 -1.09 -18.92 4.89
C VAL A 222 -2.37 -18.24 4.39
N LYS A 223 -2.99 -17.42 5.25
CA LYS A 223 -4.02 -16.47 4.82
C LYS A 223 -3.31 -15.18 4.41
N GLN A 224 -3.47 -14.76 3.18
CA GLN A 224 -2.85 -13.54 2.67
C GLN A 224 -3.83 -12.74 1.82
N LEU A 225 -3.61 -11.42 1.77
CA LEU A 225 -4.40 -10.52 0.95
C LEU A 225 -3.94 -10.58 -0.51
N ASN A 226 -4.88 -10.80 -1.43
CA ASN A 226 -4.66 -10.84 -2.87
C ASN A 226 -5.66 -9.90 -3.56
N HIS A 227 -5.17 -9.04 -4.45
CA HIS A 227 -5.99 -8.17 -5.28
C HIS A 227 -6.63 -8.98 -6.39
N ASN A 228 -7.95 -8.98 -6.44
CA ASN A 228 -8.67 -9.58 -7.55
C ASN A 228 -8.90 -8.51 -8.63
N PRO A 229 -8.17 -8.57 -9.75
CA PRO A 229 -8.28 -7.54 -10.78
C PRO A 229 -9.65 -7.54 -11.46
N ARG A 230 -10.45 -8.62 -11.38
CA ARG A 230 -11.80 -8.68 -11.97
C ARG A 230 -12.82 -7.95 -11.11
N LEU A 231 -12.66 -7.96 -9.78
CA LEU A 231 -13.55 -7.26 -8.85
C LEU A 231 -12.98 -5.90 -8.44
N GLY A 232 -11.70 -5.64 -8.71
CA GLY A 232 -11.00 -4.42 -8.33
C GLY A 232 -10.86 -4.25 -6.82
N LEU A 233 -10.89 -5.35 -6.07
CA LEU A 233 -10.91 -5.38 -4.61
C LEU A 233 -9.89 -6.39 -4.10
N ASP A 234 -9.39 -6.11 -2.90
CA ASP A 234 -8.52 -7.03 -2.19
C ASP A 234 -9.37 -8.12 -1.48
N ILE A 235 -8.93 -9.37 -1.58
CA ILE A 235 -9.60 -10.56 -1.04
C ILE A 235 -8.61 -11.30 -0.15
N LEU A 236 -9.08 -11.77 1.00
CA LEU A 236 -8.28 -12.63 1.86
C LEU A 236 -8.41 -14.09 1.41
N GLU A 237 -7.32 -14.66 0.90
CA GLU A 237 -7.28 -16.03 0.38
C GLU A 237 -6.34 -16.92 1.18
N VAL A 238 -6.68 -18.21 1.28
CA VAL A 238 -5.80 -19.24 1.83
C VAL A 238 -4.96 -19.80 0.68
N VAL A 239 -3.65 -19.62 0.72
CA VAL A 239 -2.73 -20.08 -0.33
C VAL A 239 -1.61 -20.95 0.25
N PRO A 240 -0.98 -21.81 -0.56
CA PRO A 240 0.23 -22.51 -0.17
C PRO A 240 1.35 -21.52 0.17
N ILE A 241 2.15 -21.83 1.19
CA ILE A 241 3.35 -21.05 1.52
C ILE A 241 4.50 -21.34 0.54
N SER A 242 5.49 -20.46 0.53
CA SER A 242 6.75 -20.74 -0.15
C SER A 242 7.62 -21.74 0.63
N LYS A 243 8.54 -22.41 -0.08
CA LYS A 243 9.55 -23.29 0.52
C LYS A 243 10.42 -22.52 1.52
N SER A 244 10.75 -21.26 1.21
CA SER A 244 11.51 -20.39 2.13
C SER A 244 10.79 -20.17 3.46
N GLU A 245 9.49 -19.86 3.45
CA GLU A 245 8.69 -19.73 4.69
C GLU A 245 8.60 -21.06 5.44
N ALA A 246 8.47 -22.16 4.70
CA ALA A 246 8.37 -23.48 5.27
C ALA A 246 9.67 -23.93 5.96
N LEU A 247 10.83 -23.48 5.48
CA LEU A 247 12.14 -23.63 6.14
C LEU A 247 12.25 -22.74 7.38
N GLN A 248 11.74 -21.51 7.33
CA GLN A 248 11.70 -20.66 8.54
C GLN A 248 10.84 -21.27 9.65
N ARG A 249 9.70 -21.86 9.27
CA ARG A 249 8.81 -22.57 10.20
C ARG A 249 9.53 -23.74 10.84
N SER A 250 10.20 -24.60 10.06
CA SER A 250 10.94 -25.75 10.61
C SER A 250 12.12 -25.31 11.48
N GLY A 251 12.82 -24.23 11.11
CA GLY A 251 13.91 -23.63 11.88
C GLY A 251 13.53 -23.20 13.30
N ARG A 252 12.24 -23.00 13.60
CA ARG A 252 11.77 -22.70 14.98
C ARG A 252 12.07 -23.85 15.95
N ALA A 253 12.02 -25.09 15.49
CA ALA A 253 12.36 -26.26 16.30
C ALA A 253 13.86 -26.37 16.60
N GLY A 254 14.71 -25.66 15.86
CA GLY A 254 16.17 -25.71 15.98
C GLY A 254 16.79 -24.54 16.74
N ARG A 255 15.98 -23.64 17.34
CA ARG A 255 16.50 -22.43 18.01
C ARG A 255 17.16 -22.72 19.37
N THR A 256 16.67 -23.71 20.11
CA THR A 256 17.11 -23.97 21.50
C THR A 256 17.70 -25.36 21.68
N SER A 257 17.29 -26.33 20.86
CA SER A 257 17.79 -27.71 20.90
C SER A 257 17.45 -28.43 19.59
N SER A 258 17.99 -29.63 19.38
CA SER A 258 17.63 -30.45 18.21
C SER A 258 16.15 -30.82 18.23
N GLY A 259 15.50 -30.65 17.09
CA GLY A 259 14.04 -30.74 16.96
C GLY A 259 13.54 -31.61 15.80
N LYS A 260 12.22 -31.66 15.63
CA LYS A 260 11.54 -32.33 14.51
C LYS A 260 10.50 -31.41 13.88
N CYS A 261 10.39 -31.46 12.56
CA CYS A 261 9.33 -30.78 11.81
C CYS A 261 8.49 -31.81 11.06
N PHE A 262 7.18 -31.78 11.28
CA PHE A 262 6.19 -32.59 10.60
C PHE A 262 5.45 -31.72 9.58
N ARG A 263 5.71 -31.96 8.31
CA ARG A 263 5.01 -31.32 7.19
C ARG A 263 3.79 -32.17 6.87
N ILE A 264 2.60 -31.64 7.08
CA ILE A 264 1.38 -32.45 6.91
C ILE A 264 0.97 -32.63 5.45
N TYR A 265 1.62 -31.92 4.52
CA TYR A 265 1.49 -32.08 3.07
C TYR A 265 2.52 -33.09 2.50
N SER A 266 2.36 -33.46 1.22
CA SER A 266 3.26 -34.40 0.53
C SER A 266 4.51 -33.74 -0.05
N LYS A 267 5.51 -34.57 -0.36
CA LYS A 267 6.72 -34.11 -1.06
C LYS A 267 6.41 -33.63 -2.49
N ASP A 268 5.42 -34.23 -3.15
CA ASP A 268 4.98 -33.78 -4.47
C ASP A 268 4.33 -32.41 -4.41
N PHE A 269 3.47 -32.16 -3.41
CA PHE A 269 2.90 -30.84 -3.17
C PHE A 269 3.97 -29.78 -2.91
N TRP A 270 4.99 -30.11 -2.12
CA TRP A 270 6.16 -29.26 -1.91
C TRP A 270 6.90 -28.93 -3.22
N ASN A 271 7.14 -29.93 -4.07
CA ASN A 271 7.89 -29.75 -5.30
C ASN A 271 7.10 -29.00 -6.38
N GLN A 272 5.81 -29.27 -6.51
CA GLN A 272 4.98 -28.82 -7.63
C GLN A 272 4.10 -27.60 -7.31
N CYS A 273 3.68 -27.42 -6.05
CA CYS A 273 2.68 -26.41 -5.68
C CYS A 273 3.24 -25.27 -4.83
N MET A 274 4.39 -25.44 -4.16
CA MET A 274 5.00 -24.40 -3.33
C MET A 274 6.05 -23.62 -4.11
N PRO A 275 5.96 -22.28 -4.21
CA PRO A 275 7.00 -21.47 -4.83
C PRO A 275 8.27 -21.49 -3.97
N ASP A 276 9.44 -21.24 -4.57
CA ASP A 276 10.69 -21.24 -3.81
C ASP A 276 10.75 -20.08 -2.80
N HIS A 277 10.24 -18.90 -3.20
CA HIS A 277 10.29 -17.66 -2.43
C HIS A 277 8.91 -17.01 -2.29
N VAL A 278 8.80 -16.13 -1.29
CA VAL A 278 7.59 -15.33 -1.05
C VAL A 278 7.36 -14.41 -2.24
N ILE A 279 6.14 -14.42 -2.77
CA ILE A 279 5.71 -13.42 -3.75
C ILE A 279 5.45 -12.11 -3.00
N PRO A 280 6.17 -11.02 -3.33
CA PRO A 280 6.09 -9.76 -2.58
C PRO A 280 4.70 -9.14 -2.69
N GLU A 281 4.27 -8.44 -1.63
CA GLU A 281 2.94 -7.80 -1.58
C GLU A 281 2.69 -6.86 -2.76
N ILE A 282 3.73 -6.14 -3.20
CA ILE A 282 3.64 -5.20 -4.32
C ILE A 282 3.11 -5.86 -5.60
N LYS A 283 3.35 -7.15 -5.81
CA LYS A 283 2.86 -7.89 -6.99
C LYS A 283 1.44 -8.42 -6.85
N ARG A 284 0.89 -8.42 -5.64
CA ARG A 284 -0.36 -9.13 -5.32
C ARG A 284 -1.42 -8.31 -4.59
N THR A 285 -1.15 -7.10 -4.09
CA THR A 285 -2.15 -6.27 -3.40
C THR A 285 -2.44 -4.97 -4.14
N SER A 286 -3.50 -4.26 -3.72
CA SER A 286 -3.75 -2.89 -4.17
C SER A 286 -2.56 -1.97 -3.87
N LEU A 287 -2.23 -1.09 -4.82
CA LEU A 287 -1.12 -0.13 -4.73
C LEU A 287 -1.59 1.28 -4.36
N THR A 288 -2.90 1.51 -4.17
CA THR A 288 -3.50 2.84 -4.05
C THR A 288 -2.84 3.71 -2.98
N SER A 289 -2.65 3.18 -1.76
CA SER A 289 -2.03 3.93 -0.66
C SER A 289 -0.57 4.27 -0.93
N VAL A 290 0.21 3.36 -1.52
CA VAL A 290 1.63 3.62 -1.76
C VAL A 290 1.87 4.50 -2.97
N VAL A 291 1.03 4.41 -4.01
CA VAL A 291 1.07 5.33 -5.15
C VAL A 291 0.74 6.75 -4.68
N LEU A 292 -0.22 6.93 -3.77
CA LEU A 292 -0.48 8.23 -3.16
C LEU A 292 0.77 8.77 -2.46
N THR A 293 1.39 7.94 -1.62
CA THR A 293 2.62 8.33 -0.91
C THR A 293 3.75 8.74 -1.87
N LEU A 294 3.99 7.96 -2.93
CA LEU A 294 4.98 8.31 -3.95
C LEU A 294 4.65 9.65 -4.62
N LYS A 295 3.38 9.88 -4.99
CA LYS A 295 2.93 11.15 -5.57
C LYS A 295 3.12 12.32 -4.62
N CYS A 296 2.86 12.14 -3.32
CA CYS A 296 3.10 13.16 -2.28
C CYS A 296 4.59 13.49 -2.12
N LEU A 297 5.48 12.53 -2.37
CA LEU A 297 6.94 12.72 -2.42
C LEU A 297 7.43 13.32 -3.75
N ALA A 298 6.54 13.89 -4.57
CA ALA A 298 6.82 14.42 -5.90
C ALA A 298 7.41 13.40 -6.89
N ILE A 299 7.18 12.10 -6.66
CA ILE A 299 7.53 11.03 -7.58
C ILE A 299 6.34 10.83 -8.52
N HIS A 300 6.32 11.60 -9.61
CA HIS A 300 5.19 11.61 -10.53
C HIS A 300 5.17 10.38 -11.47
N ASP A 301 6.33 9.92 -11.91
CA ASP A 301 6.49 8.71 -12.72
C ASP A 301 6.57 7.47 -11.83
N VAL A 302 5.41 7.04 -11.38
CA VAL A 302 5.26 5.85 -10.53
C VAL A 302 5.42 4.54 -11.31
N ILE A 303 5.39 4.57 -12.65
CA ILE A 303 5.56 3.38 -13.49
C ILE A 303 7.04 3.00 -13.55
N ARG A 304 7.92 4.00 -13.76
CA ARG A 304 9.38 3.81 -13.84
C ARG A 304 10.09 3.97 -12.50
N PHE A 305 9.36 4.03 -11.40
CA PHE A 305 9.95 4.04 -10.06
C PHE A 305 10.83 2.78 -9.86
N PRO A 306 11.98 2.88 -9.17
CA PRO A 306 12.90 1.76 -8.98
C PRO A 306 12.34 0.74 -7.98
N TYR A 307 11.41 -0.11 -8.42
CA TYR A 307 10.94 -1.25 -7.65
C TYR A 307 11.98 -2.38 -7.66
N LEU A 308 12.19 -3.04 -6.51
CA LEU A 308 12.98 -4.28 -6.45
C LEU A 308 12.34 -5.38 -7.33
N ASP A 309 11.02 -5.47 -7.25
CA ASP A 309 10.17 -6.32 -8.06
C ASP A 309 9.06 -5.45 -8.66
N PRO A 310 9.16 -5.04 -9.93
CA PRO A 310 8.13 -4.23 -10.56
C PRO A 310 6.75 -4.90 -10.48
N PRO A 311 5.71 -4.21 -10.00
CA PRO A 311 4.35 -4.72 -10.04
C PRO A 311 3.82 -4.72 -11.46
N ASN A 312 2.70 -5.41 -11.68
CA ASN A 312 1.99 -5.32 -12.95
C ASN A 312 1.51 -3.87 -13.15
N GLU A 313 1.83 -3.27 -14.30
CA GLU A 313 1.46 -1.89 -14.64
C GLU A 313 -0.06 -1.64 -14.49
N ARG A 314 -0.89 -2.65 -14.78
CA ARG A 314 -2.35 -2.56 -14.58
C ARG A 314 -2.74 -2.22 -13.14
N LEU A 315 -2.00 -2.73 -12.14
CA LEU A 315 -2.24 -2.41 -10.73
C LEU A 315 -1.87 -0.96 -10.41
N ILE A 316 -0.81 -0.43 -11.01
CA ILE A 316 -0.41 0.98 -10.88
C ILE A 316 -1.48 1.89 -11.50
N LEU A 317 -1.93 1.57 -12.71
CA LEU A 317 -2.95 2.34 -13.41
C LEU A 317 -4.29 2.33 -12.66
N GLU A 318 -4.69 1.18 -12.10
CA GLU A 318 -5.89 1.06 -11.28
C GLU A 318 -5.77 1.84 -9.96
N ALA A 319 -4.59 1.86 -9.34
CA ALA A 319 -4.31 2.71 -8.18
C ALA A 319 -4.44 4.20 -8.51
N LEU A 320 -3.85 4.67 -9.63
CA LEU A 320 -4.01 6.04 -10.10
C LEU A 320 -5.48 6.38 -10.39
N LYS A 321 -6.21 5.44 -11.02
CA LYS A 321 -7.65 5.57 -11.27
C LYS A 321 -8.41 5.83 -9.98
N GLN A 322 -8.17 5.03 -8.94
CA GLN A 322 -8.83 5.17 -7.65
C GLN A 322 -8.50 6.49 -6.96
N LEU A 323 -7.23 6.92 -7.00
CA LEU A 323 -6.82 8.19 -6.40
C LEU A 323 -7.47 9.38 -7.08
N TYR A 324 -7.57 9.37 -8.41
CA TYR A 324 -8.25 10.43 -9.14
C TYR A 324 -9.74 10.46 -8.81
N GLN A 325 -10.37 9.30 -8.71
CA GLN A 325 -11.79 9.22 -8.39
C GLN A 325 -12.10 9.67 -6.95
N CYS A 326 -11.17 9.50 -6.01
CA CYS A 326 -11.27 10.04 -4.64
C CYS A 326 -10.87 11.52 -4.56
N ASP A 327 -10.66 12.20 -5.70
CA ASP A 327 -10.14 13.57 -5.82
C ASP A 327 -8.82 13.80 -5.05
N ALA A 328 -8.04 12.73 -4.81
CA ALA A 328 -6.72 12.78 -4.17
C ALA A 328 -5.63 13.25 -5.14
N ILE A 329 -5.84 13.00 -6.44
CA ILE A 329 -5.01 13.55 -7.52
C ILE A 329 -5.93 14.19 -8.57
N ASP A 330 -5.40 15.18 -9.29
CA ASP A 330 -6.11 15.85 -10.38
C ASP A 330 -5.96 15.10 -11.73
N ARG A 331 -6.58 15.65 -12.80
CA ARG A 331 -6.50 15.10 -14.17
C ARG A 331 -5.09 15.09 -14.77
N SER A 332 -4.15 15.82 -14.18
CA SER A 332 -2.74 15.82 -14.56
C SER A 332 -1.88 14.88 -13.73
N GLY A 333 -2.48 14.20 -12.73
CA GLY A 333 -1.78 13.29 -11.85
C GLY A 333 -0.96 13.96 -10.75
N HIS A 334 -1.23 15.24 -10.46
CA HIS A 334 -0.67 15.95 -9.31
C HIS A 334 -1.57 15.76 -8.09
N VAL A 335 -0.95 15.73 -6.90
CA VAL A 335 -1.66 15.55 -5.64
C VAL A 335 -2.46 16.81 -5.30
N THR A 336 -3.72 16.64 -4.92
CA THR A 336 -4.59 17.72 -4.45
C THR A 336 -4.35 18.01 -2.96
N ARG A 337 -4.91 19.09 -2.42
CA ARG A 337 -4.89 19.34 -0.97
C ARG A 337 -5.55 18.20 -0.17
N LEU A 338 -6.63 17.64 -0.73
CA LEU A 338 -7.28 16.47 -0.16
C LEU A 338 -6.33 15.26 -0.15
N GLY A 339 -5.62 14.99 -1.25
CA GLY A 339 -4.64 13.90 -1.31
C GLY A 339 -3.48 14.05 -0.32
N LEU A 340 -2.98 15.28 -0.13
CA LEU A 340 -1.98 15.59 0.89
C LEU A 340 -2.51 15.32 2.30
N SER A 341 -3.77 15.66 2.56
CA SER A 341 -4.42 15.37 3.84
C SER A 341 -4.58 13.86 4.03
N MET A 342 -4.98 13.13 2.96
CA MET A 342 -5.26 11.70 3.04
C MET A 342 -4.05 10.87 3.46
N VAL A 343 -2.83 11.22 3.04
CA VAL A 343 -1.61 10.44 3.34
C VAL A 343 -1.25 10.43 4.83
N GLU A 344 -1.72 11.41 5.60
CA GLU A 344 -1.46 11.48 7.05
C GLU A 344 -2.25 10.43 7.82
N PHE A 345 -3.44 10.06 7.32
CA PHE A 345 -4.34 9.13 7.97
C PHE A 345 -3.84 7.70 7.88
N PRO A 346 -3.94 6.90 8.96
CA PRO A 346 -3.62 5.47 8.95
C PRO A 346 -4.77 4.63 8.35
N LEU A 347 -5.41 5.13 7.30
CA LEU A 347 -6.62 4.55 6.70
C LEU A 347 -6.44 4.40 5.18
N PRO A 348 -7.16 3.48 4.53
CA PRO A 348 -7.25 3.45 3.07
C PRO A 348 -7.80 4.77 2.51
N PRO A 349 -7.39 5.21 1.31
CA PRO A 349 -7.84 6.49 0.73
C PRO A 349 -9.35 6.65 0.63
N HIS A 350 -10.08 5.58 0.26
CA HIS A 350 -11.55 5.60 0.16
C HIS A 350 -12.22 5.88 1.53
N LEU A 351 -11.75 5.23 2.60
CA LEU A 351 -12.28 5.44 3.94
C LEU A 351 -11.87 6.80 4.50
N THR A 352 -10.65 7.24 4.21
CA THR A 352 -10.16 8.58 4.56
C THR A 352 -10.99 9.67 3.90
N CYS A 353 -11.34 9.51 2.62
CA CYS A 353 -12.24 10.40 1.88
C CYS A 353 -13.58 10.56 2.61
N ALA A 354 -14.20 9.45 3.01
CA ALA A 354 -15.46 9.49 3.75
C ALA A 354 -15.31 10.23 5.10
N VAL A 355 -14.22 9.99 5.84
CA VAL A 355 -13.94 10.65 7.13
C VAL A 355 -13.73 12.16 6.98
N ILE A 356 -12.94 12.59 5.99
CA ILE A 356 -12.73 14.01 5.72
C ILE A 356 -14.04 14.67 5.26
N LYS A 357 -14.84 13.99 4.43
CA LYS A 357 -16.16 14.47 4.03
C LYS A 357 -17.09 14.63 5.25
N ALA A 358 -17.09 13.68 6.17
CA ALA A 358 -17.87 13.79 7.41
C ALA A 358 -17.42 14.99 8.26
N ALA A 359 -16.12 15.24 8.36
CA ALA A 359 -15.60 16.40 9.07
C ALA A 359 -15.95 17.74 8.38
N SER A 360 -16.04 17.76 7.05
CA SER A 360 -16.49 18.96 6.31
C SER A 360 -17.95 19.31 6.58
N LEU A 361 -18.77 18.32 6.98
CA LEU A 361 -20.19 18.44 7.33
C LEU A 361 -20.43 18.50 8.85
N ASP A 362 -19.37 18.66 9.65
CA ASP A 362 -19.42 18.64 11.12
C ASP A 362 -20.13 17.39 11.70
N CYS A 363 -19.97 16.24 11.05
CA CYS A 363 -20.58 14.97 11.45
C CYS A 363 -19.55 13.85 11.64
N GLU A 364 -18.29 14.20 11.88
CA GLU A 364 -17.19 13.24 12.08
C GLU A 364 -17.46 12.26 13.23
N ASP A 365 -18.20 12.68 14.27
CA ASP A 365 -18.56 11.83 15.42
C ASP A 365 -19.36 10.58 15.03
N LEU A 366 -20.10 10.64 13.92
CA LEU A 366 -20.85 9.48 13.41
C LEU A 366 -19.95 8.47 12.70
N LEU A 367 -18.88 8.95 12.04
CA LEU A 367 -18.08 8.14 11.13
C LEU A 367 -16.73 7.73 11.71
N LEU A 368 -16.15 8.50 12.65
CA LEU A 368 -14.89 8.16 13.32
C LEU A 368 -14.94 6.79 14.04
N PRO A 369 -15.99 6.45 14.81
CA PRO A 369 -16.15 5.12 15.39
C PRO A 369 -16.18 4.02 14.31
N ILE A 370 -16.91 4.26 13.22
CA ILE A 370 -17.06 3.30 12.13
C ILE A 370 -15.72 3.09 11.42
N ALA A 371 -15.01 4.17 11.07
CA ALA A 371 -13.71 4.09 10.43
C ALA A 371 -12.69 3.34 11.29
N ALA A 372 -12.70 3.57 12.60
CA ALA A 372 -11.84 2.84 13.54
C ALA A 372 -12.18 1.34 13.59
N MET A 373 -13.47 0.99 13.61
CA MET A 373 -13.94 -0.39 13.61
C MET A 373 -13.61 -1.14 12.32
N LEU A 374 -13.63 -0.46 11.17
CA LEU A 374 -13.25 -1.03 9.88
C LEU A 374 -11.73 -1.18 9.69
N SER A 375 -10.94 -0.50 10.51
CA SER A 375 -9.47 -0.51 10.42
C SER A 375 -8.81 -1.60 11.26
N VAL A 376 -9.58 -2.25 12.12
CA VAL A 376 -9.11 -3.37 12.96
C VAL A 376 -9.58 -4.70 12.40
N GLU A 377 -9.02 -5.79 12.92
CA GLU A 377 -9.52 -7.13 12.61
C GLU A 377 -11.01 -7.27 12.96
N ASN A 378 -11.71 -8.16 12.25
CA ASN A 378 -13.14 -8.39 12.42
C ASN A 378 -13.50 -8.58 13.91
N VAL A 379 -14.36 -7.71 14.41
CA VAL A 379 -14.74 -7.65 15.82
C VAL A 379 -15.73 -8.73 16.24
N PHE A 380 -16.44 -9.34 15.29
CA PHE A 380 -17.49 -10.32 15.57
C PHE A 380 -16.88 -11.71 15.85
N ILE A 381 -17.25 -12.29 16.99
CA ILE A 381 -16.88 -13.67 17.35
C ILE A 381 -17.91 -14.63 16.74
N ARG A 382 -17.44 -15.62 15.97
CA ARG A 382 -18.28 -16.74 15.53
C ARG A 382 -17.71 -18.05 16.05
N PRO A 383 -18.31 -18.64 17.08
CA PRO A 383 -17.87 -19.93 17.60
C PRO A 383 -18.16 -21.05 16.59
N VAL A 384 -17.38 -22.13 16.67
CA VAL A 384 -17.53 -23.32 15.81
C VAL A 384 -18.69 -24.19 16.27
N ASP A 385 -18.97 -24.16 17.57
CA ASP A 385 -20.06 -24.91 18.17
C ASP A 385 -21.42 -24.38 17.66
N PRO A 386 -22.30 -25.23 17.11
CA PRO A 386 -23.56 -24.79 16.53
C PRO A 386 -24.51 -24.08 17.50
N GLU A 387 -24.50 -24.43 18.80
CA GLU A 387 -25.37 -23.80 19.79
C GLU A 387 -24.88 -22.39 20.12
N TYR A 388 -23.59 -22.26 20.43
CA TYR A 388 -22.99 -20.96 20.67
C TYR A 388 -23.02 -20.08 19.41
N GLN A 389 -22.99 -20.68 18.22
CA GLN A 389 -23.07 -19.93 16.96
C GLN A 389 -24.44 -19.25 16.83
N LYS A 390 -25.53 -20.00 17.08
CA LYS A 390 -26.89 -19.44 17.08
C LYS A 390 -27.03 -18.32 18.11
N GLU A 391 -26.48 -18.50 19.31
CA GLU A 391 -26.49 -17.46 20.35
C GLU A 391 -25.74 -16.20 19.89
N ALA A 392 -24.54 -16.35 19.34
CA ALA A 392 -23.74 -15.23 18.84
C ALA A 392 -24.47 -14.47 17.72
N GLU A 393 -25.05 -15.19 16.76
CA GLU A 393 -25.82 -14.61 15.66
C GLU A 393 -27.06 -13.86 16.17
N GLN A 394 -27.76 -14.39 17.18
CA GLN A 394 -28.87 -13.70 17.82
C GLN A 394 -28.42 -12.40 18.48
N ARG A 395 -27.32 -12.42 19.25
CA ARG A 395 -26.76 -11.21 19.89
C ARG A 395 -26.33 -10.16 18.87
N HIS A 396 -25.73 -10.57 17.75
CA HIS A 396 -25.35 -9.65 16.69
C HIS A 396 -26.57 -9.04 16.00
N ARG A 397 -27.64 -9.83 15.81
CA ARG A 397 -28.90 -9.33 15.26
C ARG A 397 -29.59 -8.34 16.19
N GLU A 398 -29.60 -8.58 17.50
CA GLU A 398 -30.10 -7.64 18.51
C GLU A 398 -29.37 -6.29 18.43
N LEU A 399 -28.04 -6.31 18.30
CA LEU A 399 -27.22 -5.10 18.14
C LEU A 399 -27.55 -4.37 16.82
N ALA A 400 -27.74 -5.10 15.73
CA ALA A 400 -28.14 -4.52 14.45
C ALA A 400 -29.53 -3.87 14.53
N THR A 401 -30.49 -4.51 15.19
CA THR A 401 -31.83 -3.94 15.41
C THR A 401 -31.77 -2.65 16.21
N LYS A 402 -30.90 -2.56 17.24
CA LYS A 402 -30.66 -1.30 17.97
C LYS A 402 -30.09 -0.18 17.09
N ALA A 403 -29.37 -0.53 16.03
CA ALA A 403 -28.89 0.41 15.01
C ALA A 403 -29.92 0.71 13.91
N GLY A 404 -31.15 0.19 14.04
CA GLY A 404 -32.23 0.32 13.06
C GLY A 404 -32.36 -0.87 12.10
N GLY A 405 -31.40 -1.79 12.07
CA GLY A 405 -31.47 -3.04 11.30
C GLY A 405 -31.32 -2.90 9.78
N PHE A 406 -31.03 -1.70 9.27
CA PHE A 406 -30.97 -1.39 7.84
C PHE A 406 -29.58 -0.93 7.35
N ASN A 407 -28.54 -0.93 8.19
CA ASN A 407 -27.21 -0.44 7.84
C ASN A 407 -26.13 -1.08 8.71
N ASP A 408 -25.27 -1.90 8.11
CA ASP A 408 -24.20 -2.59 8.85
C ASP A 408 -23.14 -1.61 9.41
N PHE A 409 -22.90 -0.49 8.72
CA PHE A 409 -21.97 0.54 9.22
C PHE A 409 -22.50 1.17 10.52
N ALA A 410 -23.81 1.39 10.61
CA ALA A 410 -24.44 1.89 11.83
C ALA A 410 -24.37 0.88 12.98
N THR A 411 -24.46 -0.42 12.68
CA THR A 411 -24.25 -1.49 13.68
C THR A 411 -22.86 -1.39 14.33
N LEU A 412 -21.81 -1.10 13.55
CA LEU A 412 -20.46 -0.91 14.08
C LEU A 412 -20.38 0.31 15.02
N ALA A 413 -21.03 1.42 14.66
CA ALA A 413 -21.09 2.61 15.52
C ALA A 413 -21.80 2.29 16.85
N VAL A 414 -22.93 1.58 16.80
CA VAL A 414 -23.68 1.19 18.02
C VAL A 414 -22.86 0.27 18.90
N ILE A 415 -22.13 -0.70 18.34
CA ILE A 415 -21.24 -1.58 19.12
C ILE A 415 -20.15 -0.77 19.81
N PHE A 416 -19.53 0.16 19.09
CA PHE A 416 -18.48 1.02 19.63
C PHE A 416 -19.00 1.87 20.79
N GLU A 417 -20.12 2.58 20.60
CA GLU A 417 -20.67 3.48 21.60
C GLU A 417 -21.20 2.75 22.84
N GLN A 418 -21.91 1.62 22.66
CA GLN A 418 -22.43 0.84 23.79
C GLN A 418 -21.30 0.24 24.63
N CYS A 419 -20.22 -0.22 23.98
CA CYS A 419 -19.07 -0.72 24.70
C CYS A 419 -18.32 0.39 25.43
N LYS A 420 -18.07 1.52 24.76
CA LYS A 420 -17.37 2.69 25.33
C LYS A 420 -18.12 3.28 26.52
N SER A 421 -19.45 3.26 26.48
CA SER A 421 -20.32 3.74 27.56
C SER A 421 -20.57 2.71 28.67
N SER A 422 -20.11 1.47 28.51
CA SER A 422 -20.30 0.42 29.51
C SER A 422 -19.37 0.63 30.71
N GLY A 423 -19.88 0.46 31.93
CA GLY A 423 -19.04 0.44 33.14
C GLY A 423 -18.06 -0.75 33.19
N ALA A 424 -18.30 -1.81 32.42
CA ALA A 424 -17.41 -2.97 32.30
C ALA A 424 -17.26 -3.43 30.84
N PRO A 425 -16.51 -2.69 30.00
CA PRO A 425 -16.44 -2.90 28.54
C PRO A 425 -16.01 -4.30 28.10
N ALA A 426 -15.06 -4.92 28.81
CA ALA A 426 -14.59 -6.27 28.49
C ALA A 426 -15.66 -7.36 28.75
N SER A 427 -16.41 -7.23 29.85
CA SER A 427 -17.53 -8.12 30.18
C SER A 427 -18.69 -7.93 29.20
N TRP A 428 -18.97 -6.67 28.83
CA TRP A 428 -19.95 -6.36 27.78
C TRP A 428 -19.60 -7.04 26.46
N CYS A 429 -18.33 -6.96 26.03
CA CYS A 429 -17.87 -7.62 24.81
C CYS A 429 -18.06 -9.13 24.85
N GLN A 430 -17.74 -9.78 25.99
CA GLN A 430 -17.94 -11.21 26.16
C GLN A 430 -19.42 -11.60 26.03
N LYS A 431 -20.32 -10.85 26.67
CA LYS A 431 -21.77 -11.08 26.60
C LYS A 431 -22.34 -10.91 25.18
N HIS A 432 -21.74 -10.04 24.38
CA HIS A 432 -22.20 -9.73 23.04
C HIS A 432 -21.44 -10.44 21.91
N TRP A 433 -20.56 -11.40 22.26
CA TRP A 433 -19.73 -12.12 21.28
C TRP A 433 -18.91 -11.16 20.40
N ILE A 434 -18.27 -10.17 21.04
CA ILE A 434 -17.39 -9.18 20.41
C ILE A 434 -15.97 -9.33 20.95
N HIS A 435 -14.97 -9.21 20.07
CA HIS A 435 -13.56 -9.25 20.45
C HIS A 435 -13.13 -7.96 21.15
N TRP A 436 -13.00 -8.00 22.48
CA TRP A 436 -12.54 -6.86 23.30
C TRP A 436 -11.21 -6.27 22.81
N ARG A 437 -10.24 -7.10 22.43
CA ARG A 437 -8.93 -6.62 21.95
C ARG A 437 -9.04 -5.77 20.69
N CYS A 438 -9.81 -6.23 19.70
CA CYS A 438 -10.01 -5.50 18.45
C CYS A 438 -10.74 -4.18 18.72
N LEU A 439 -11.78 -4.22 19.56
CA LEU A 439 -12.56 -3.03 19.92
C LEU A 439 -11.74 -2.01 20.72
N PHE A 440 -10.90 -2.47 21.66
CA PHE A 440 -9.98 -1.62 22.39
C PHE A 440 -8.95 -0.96 21.48
N SER A 441 -8.42 -1.68 20.48
CA SER A 441 -7.58 -1.08 19.44
C SER A 441 -8.36 -0.04 18.63
N ALA A 442 -9.62 -0.30 18.28
CA ALA A 442 -10.47 0.67 17.60
C ALA A 442 -10.66 1.96 18.42
N PHE A 443 -10.79 1.89 19.75
CA PHE A 443 -10.84 3.09 20.59
C PHE A 443 -9.58 3.97 20.45
N ARG A 444 -8.40 3.35 20.31
CA ARG A 444 -7.14 4.07 20.12
C ARG A 444 -7.06 4.71 18.73
N VAL A 445 -7.47 3.96 17.70
CA VAL A 445 -7.54 4.45 16.33
C VAL A 445 -8.50 5.64 16.25
N GLU A 446 -9.70 5.54 16.84
CA GLU A 446 -10.68 6.64 16.87
C GLU A 446 -10.12 7.90 17.52
N ALA A 447 -9.46 7.77 18.68
CA ALA A 447 -8.83 8.90 19.36
C ALA A 447 -7.73 9.55 18.50
N GLN A 448 -6.94 8.75 17.77
CA GLN A 448 -5.93 9.27 16.86
C GLN A 448 -6.55 10.00 15.65
N LEU A 449 -7.59 9.41 15.04
CA LEU A 449 -8.29 10.02 13.91
C LEU A 449 -8.96 11.34 14.31
N ARG A 450 -9.55 11.40 15.51
CA ARG A 450 -10.13 12.61 16.08
C ARG A 450 -9.11 13.74 16.21
N GLU A 451 -7.90 13.44 16.68
CA GLU A 451 -6.84 14.43 16.78
C GLU A 451 -6.34 14.92 15.41
N LEU A 452 -6.25 14.01 14.42
CA LEU A 452 -5.92 14.40 13.04
C LEU A 452 -6.98 15.33 12.46
N ILE A 453 -8.26 14.99 12.60
CA ILE A 453 -9.36 15.84 12.14
C ILE A 453 -9.38 17.18 12.85
N ARG A 454 -9.14 17.21 14.17
CA ARG A 454 -9.05 18.46 14.91
C ARG A 454 -7.97 19.38 14.34
N LYS A 455 -6.78 18.85 14.03
CA LYS A 455 -5.69 19.62 13.39
C LYS A 455 -6.08 20.08 11.98
N LEU A 456 -6.72 19.21 11.21
CA LEU A 456 -7.16 19.51 9.85
C LEU A 456 -8.18 20.66 9.83
N LYS A 457 -9.18 20.65 10.74
CA LYS A 457 -10.18 21.71 10.88
C LYS A 457 -9.61 23.07 11.32
N GLN A 458 -8.41 23.10 11.90
CA GLN A 458 -7.72 24.34 12.27
C GLN A 458 -7.05 25.03 11.08
N GLN A 459 -6.88 24.33 9.95
CA GLN A 459 -6.36 24.93 8.74
C GLN A 459 -7.40 25.89 8.13
N SER A 460 -6.95 27.05 7.69
CA SER A 460 -7.82 28.13 7.20
C SER A 460 -8.61 27.76 5.94
N ASP A 461 -8.10 26.81 5.17
CA ASP A 461 -8.63 26.35 3.89
C ASP A 461 -9.44 25.05 3.99
N PHE A 462 -9.69 24.55 5.19
CA PHE A 462 -10.49 23.33 5.38
C PHE A 462 -11.93 23.54 4.87
N PRO A 463 -12.44 22.67 3.97
CA PRO A 463 -13.78 22.83 3.42
C PRO A 463 -14.85 22.67 4.51
N ARG A 464 -15.78 23.61 4.56
CA ARG A 464 -16.96 23.57 5.43
C ARG A 464 -18.21 23.58 4.57
N GLU A 465 -19.02 22.57 4.73
CA GLU A 465 -20.25 22.35 4.01
C GLU A 465 -21.41 22.25 4.99
N THR A 466 -22.58 22.71 4.57
CA THR A 466 -23.81 22.61 5.36
C THR A 466 -24.78 21.69 4.65
N PHE A 467 -25.37 20.76 5.40
CA PHE A 467 -26.44 19.93 4.90
C PHE A 467 -27.58 19.86 5.92
N GLU A 468 -28.77 20.26 5.48
CA GLU A 468 -29.98 20.14 6.27
C GLU A 468 -30.63 18.77 6.01
N GLY A 469 -30.58 17.91 7.02
CA GLY A 469 -31.24 16.61 6.96
C GLY A 469 -30.92 15.73 8.16
N PRO A 470 -31.54 14.55 8.24
CA PRO A 470 -31.36 13.67 9.38
C PRO A 470 -29.95 13.08 9.40
N LYS A 471 -29.38 12.92 10.59
CA LYS A 471 -28.00 12.42 10.80
C LYS A 471 -27.69 11.11 10.06
N HIS A 472 -28.67 10.20 9.95
CA HIS A 472 -28.49 8.94 9.24
C HIS A 472 -28.33 9.13 7.73
N GLU A 473 -28.94 10.15 7.12
CA GLU A 473 -28.75 10.46 5.70
C GLU A 473 -27.37 11.09 5.47
N VAL A 474 -26.95 11.99 6.36
CA VAL A 474 -25.60 12.59 6.34
C VAL A 474 -24.53 11.51 6.34
N LEU A 475 -24.63 10.54 7.27
CA LEU A 475 -23.69 9.42 7.36
C LEU A 475 -23.59 8.66 6.03
N ARG A 476 -24.72 8.33 5.40
CA ARG A 476 -24.74 7.57 4.15
C ARG A 476 -24.16 8.36 2.99
N ARG A 477 -24.42 9.67 2.91
CA ARG A 477 -23.81 10.56 1.90
C ARG A 477 -22.29 10.65 2.06
N CYS A 478 -21.80 10.74 3.30
CA CYS A 478 -20.36 10.70 3.59
C CYS A 478 -19.74 9.38 3.16
N LEU A 479 -20.41 8.26 3.45
CA LEU A 479 -19.97 6.94 2.99
C LEU A 479 -19.98 6.87 1.45
N CYS A 480 -20.98 7.40 0.75
CA CYS A 480 -20.99 7.46 -0.72
C CYS A 480 -19.77 8.19 -1.28
N ALA A 481 -19.34 9.30 -0.66
CA ALA A 481 -18.16 10.04 -1.12
C ALA A 481 -16.87 9.22 -1.09
N GLY A 482 -16.73 8.29 -0.14
CA GLY A 482 -15.58 7.38 -0.07
C GLY A 482 -15.76 6.08 -0.86
N TYR A 483 -16.94 5.47 -0.77
CA TYR A 483 -17.23 4.13 -1.28
C TYR A 483 -17.92 4.12 -2.65
N PHE A 484 -17.92 5.21 -3.42
CA PHE A 484 -18.60 5.27 -4.73
C PHE A 484 -18.07 4.21 -5.73
N LYS A 485 -16.82 3.74 -5.58
CA LYS A 485 -16.30 2.60 -6.36
C LYS A 485 -16.99 1.28 -6.00
N ASN A 486 -17.38 1.12 -4.74
CA ASN A 486 -18.02 -0.07 -4.19
C ASN A 486 -19.54 0.06 -4.21
N VAL A 487 -20.09 0.65 -5.29
CA VAL A 487 -21.53 0.77 -5.50
C VAL A 487 -22.01 -0.43 -6.32
N ALA A 488 -23.15 -1.00 -5.92
CA ALA A 488 -23.84 -2.02 -6.69
C ALA A 488 -25.34 -1.71 -6.80
N ARG A 489 -25.90 -2.02 -7.97
CA ARG A 489 -27.33 -1.88 -8.28
C ARG A 489 -27.97 -3.26 -8.32
N ARG A 490 -29.17 -3.40 -7.76
CA ARG A 490 -29.94 -4.64 -7.85
C ARG A 490 -30.25 -4.94 -9.32
N SER A 491 -29.99 -6.17 -9.73
CA SER A 491 -30.34 -6.70 -11.04
C SER A 491 -31.65 -7.49 -10.92
N VAL A 492 -31.59 -8.81 -10.80
CA VAL A 492 -32.75 -9.69 -10.67
C VAL A 492 -32.70 -10.47 -9.35
N GLY A 493 -33.86 -10.59 -8.68
CA GLY A 493 -33.99 -11.33 -7.42
C GLY A 493 -33.11 -10.74 -6.31
N ARG A 494 -32.28 -11.59 -5.70
CA ARG A 494 -31.34 -11.23 -4.61
C ARG A 494 -29.91 -10.95 -5.09
N THR A 495 -29.75 -10.55 -6.34
CA THR A 495 -28.44 -10.31 -6.97
C THR A 495 -28.25 -8.83 -7.29
N PHE A 496 -27.06 -8.31 -6.99
CA PHE A 496 -26.64 -6.96 -7.35
C PHE A 496 -25.50 -7.02 -8.37
N CYS A 497 -25.35 -5.98 -9.18
CA CYS A 497 -24.28 -5.82 -10.16
C CYS A 497 -23.42 -4.61 -9.76
N THR A 498 -22.10 -4.77 -9.73
CA THR A 498 -21.16 -3.69 -9.42
C THR A 498 -21.17 -2.63 -10.51
N MET A 499 -20.97 -1.36 -10.11
CA MET A 499 -20.96 -0.22 -11.02
C MET A 499 -19.53 0.22 -11.40
N ASP A 500 -18.53 -0.64 -11.15
CA ASP A 500 -17.11 -0.40 -11.43
C ASP A 500 -16.74 -0.45 -12.94
N GLY A 501 -17.74 -0.45 -13.82
CA GLY A 501 -17.62 -0.62 -15.27
C GLY A 501 -17.61 -2.08 -15.74
N ARG A 502 -17.52 -3.06 -14.84
CA ARG A 502 -17.52 -4.49 -15.19
C ARG A 502 -18.85 -5.21 -14.98
N GLY A 503 -19.71 -4.71 -14.10
CA GLY A 503 -21.03 -5.31 -13.89
C GLY A 503 -20.98 -6.67 -13.17
N SER A 504 -20.00 -6.90 -12.30
CA SER A 504 -19.82 -8.20 -11.65
C SER A 504 -21.00 -8.52 -10.71
N PRO A 505 -21.56 -9.75 -10.74
CA PRO A 505 -22.65 -10.13 -9.85
C PRO A 505 -22.15 -10.33 -8.41
N VAL A 506 -22.87 -9.75 -7.45
CA VAL A 506 -22.59 -9.83 -6.01
C VAL A 506 -23.88 -10.07 -5.22
N HIS A 507 -23.76 -10.78 -4.10
CA HIS A 507 -24.87 -11.07 -3.17
C HIS A 507 -24.58 -10.47 -1.79
N ILE A 508 -25.62 -10.14 -1.02
CA ILE A 508 -25.42 -9.71 0.37
C ILE A 508 -25.01 -10.95 1.19
N HIS A 509 -23.93 -10.81 1.96
CA HIS A 509 -23.44 -11.89 2.80
C HIS A 509 -24.45 -12.25 3.91
N PRO A 510 -24.64 -13.54 4.27
CA PRO A 510 -25.62 -13.98 5.27
C PRO A 510 -25.49 -13.34 6.65
N SER A 511 -24.33 -12.80 6.97
CA SER A 511 -24.09 -12.12 8.24
C SER A 511 -24.45 -10.65 8.28
N SER A 512 -24.87 -10.08 7.15
CA SER A 512 -25.38 -8.71 7.12
C SER A 512 -26.76 -8.65 7.74
N ALA A 513 -27.09 -7.56 8.42
CA ALA A 513 -28.46 -7.33 8.90
C ALA A 513 -29.47 -7.20 7.74
N LEU A 514 -28.99 -6.93 6.52
CA LEU A 514 -29.76 -6.75 5.31
C LEU A 514 -29.96 -8.05 4.50
N HIS A 515 -29.41 -9.16 4.97
CA HIS A 515 -29.67 -10.45 4.35
C HIS A 515 -31.16 -10.77 4.39
N GLU A 516 -31.69 -11.37 3.33
CA GLU A 516 -33.12 -11.64 3.11
C GLU A 516 -34.01 -10.40 2.88
N GLN A 517 -33.43 -9.19 2.96
CA GLN A 517 -34.12 -7.94 2.64
C GLN A 517 -33.75 -7.41 1.25
N GLU A 518 -32.99 -8.19 0.44
CA GLU A 518 -32.38 -7.72 -0.81
C GLU A 518 -33.42 -7.18 -1.81
N THR A 519 -34.62 -7.75 -1.83
CA THR A 519 -35.70 -7.36 -2.74
C THR A 519 -36.24 -5.94 -2.47
N LYS A 520 -36.04 -5.42 -1.25
CA LYS A 520 -36.44 -4.06 -0.85
C LYS A 520 -35.36 -3.02 -1.14
N LEU A 521 -34.18 -3.44 -1.58
CA LEU A 521 -33.04 -2.57 -1.83
C LEU A 521 -32.85 -2.40 -3.34
N GLU A 522 -32.49 -1.20 -3.78
CA GLU A 522 -32.17 -0.95 -5.19
C GLU A 522 -30.69 -0.66 -5.40
N TRP A 523 -30.10 0.11 -4.50
CA TRP A 523 -28.71 0.52 -4.57
C TRP A 523 -28.05 0.32 -3.22
N ILE A 524 -26.84 -0.22 -3.25
CA ILE A 524 -26.04 -0.47 -2.06
C ILE A 524 -24.60 0.00 -2.26
N ILE A 525 -23.95 0.36 -1.16
CA ILE A 525 -22.50 0.38 -1.03
C ILE A 525 -22.04 -0.73 -0.09
N PHE A 526 -20.80 -1.17 -0.25
CA PHE A 526 -20.21 -2.21 0.59
C PHE A 526 -18.73 -1.94 0.91
N HIS A 527 -18.26 -2.43 2.05
CA HIS A 527 -16.86 -2.25 2.47
C HIS A 527 -15.92 -3.26 1.84
N GLU A 528 -16.26 -4.55 1.93
CA GLU A 528 -15.41 -5.66 1.51
C GLU A 528 -16.20 -6.71 0.73
N VAL A 529 -15.47 -7.57 0.02
CA VAL A 529 -16.04 -8.69 -0.73
C VAL A 529 -15.35 -9.99 -0.32
N LEU A 530 -16.17 -11.02 -0.11
CA LEU A 530 -15.74 -12.38 0.12
C LEU A 530 -16.08 -13.24 -1.09
N VAL A 531 -15.08 -13.88 -1.69
CA VAL A 531 -15.28 -14.80 -2.82
C VAL A 531 -15.25 -16.23 -2.30
N THR A 532 -16.36 -16.95 -2.48
CA THR A 532 -16.47 -18.39 -2.24
C THR A 532 -16.99 -19.05 -3.54
N THR A 533 -18.01 -19.92 -3.45
CA THR A 533 -18.78 -20.35 -4.61
C THR A 533 -19.57 -19.19 -5.24
N LYS A 534 -19.87 -18.16 -4.45
CA LYS A 534 -20.48 -16.90 -4.89
C LYS A 534 -19.67 -15.72 -4.36
N VAL A 535 -19.85 -14.56 -4.99
CA VAL A 535 -19.25 -13.30 -4.56
C VAL A 535 -20.21 -12.63 -3.58
N TYR A 536 -19.76 -12.42 -2.34
CA TYR A 536 -20.56 -11.83 -1.27
C TYR A 536 -20.03 -10.46 -0.86
N ALA A 537 -20.88 -9.44 -0.89
CA ALA A 537 -20.64 -8.14 -0.30
C ALA A 537 -20.86 -8.19 1.23
N ARG A 538 -19.94 -7.62 2.00
CA ARG A 538 -20.04 -7.52 3.47
C ARG A 538 -19.95 -6.06 3.92
N ILE A 539 -20.59 -5.80 5.06
CA ILE A 539 -20.77 -4.47 5.65
C ILE A 539 -21.46 -3.57 4.62
N VAL A 540 -22.76 -3.75 4.50
CA VAL A 540 -23.58 -3.17 3.44
C VAL A 540 -24.38 -1.98 3.98
N CYS A 541 -24.48 -0.93 3.16
CA CYS A 541 -25.34 0.22 3.41
C CYS A 541 -26.23 0.49 2.20
N PRO A 542 -27.57 0.54 2.35
CA PRO A 542 -28.49 0.98 1.31
C PRO A 542 -28.33 2.47 1.03
N ILE A 543 -28.29 2.82 -0.24
CA ILE A 543 -28.12 4.20 -0.72
C ILE A 543 -29.21 4.56 -1.73
N ARG A 544 -29.33 5.85 -2.04
CA ARG A 544 -30.18 6.33 -3.12
C ARG A 544 -29.33 6.68 -4.35
N TYR A 545 -29.90 6.50 -5.54
CA TYR A 545 -29.20 6.77 -6.80
C TYR A 545 -28.70 8.22 -6.89
N GLU A 546 -29.50 9.17 -6.40
CA GLU A 546 -29.20 10.60 -6.48
C GLU A 546 -27.89 10.97 -5.74
N TRP A 547 -27.49 10.18 -4.74
CA TRP A 547 -26.27 10.44 -3.97
C TRP A 547 -25.00 10.02 -4.70
N VAL A 548 -25.11 9.16 -5.71
CA VAL A 548 -23.99 8.64 -6.49
C VAL A 548 -24.06 9.04 -7.95
N ARG A 549 -25.20 9.55 -8.44
CA ARG A 549 -25.43 9.94 -9.84
C ARG A 549 -24.27 10.75 -10.43
N ASP A 550 -23.81 11.77 -9.70
CA ASP A 550 -22.79 12.70 -10.20
C ASP A 550 -21.36 12.10 -10.07
N LEU A 551 -21.21 11.02 -9.31
CA LEU A 551 -19.95 10.29 -9.13
C LEU A 551 -19.79 9.16 -10.15
N LEU A 552 -20.88 8.62 -10.71
CA LEU A 552 -20.85 7.50 -11.65
C LEU A 552 -20.14 7.81 -13.00
N PRO A 553 -20.27 9.01 -13.61
CA PRO A 553 -19.51 9.36 -14.82
C PRO A 553 -17.99 9.32 -14.60
N LYS A 554 -17.52 9.75 -13.41
CA LYS A 554 -16.10 9.66 -13.02
C LYS A 554 -15.55 8.22 -13.04
N LEU A 555 -16.40 7.19 -13.05
CA LEU A 555 -15.95 5.79 -13.13
C LEU A 555 -15.50 5.37 -14.54
N HIS A 556 -15.98 6.06 -15.59
CA HIS A 556 -15.90 5.59 -16.98
C HIS A 556 -15.10 6.53 -17.92
N GLU A 557 -14.79 7.77 -17.51
CA GLU A 557 -14.26 8.81 -18.42
C GLU A 557 -12.81 9.26 -18.14
N PHE A 558 -11.78 8.42 -18.33
CA PHE A 558 -10.39 8.89 -18.53
C PHE A 558 -9.37 7.79 -18.88
N ASN A 559 -8.28 8.18 -19.55
CA ASN A 559 -7.10 7.34 -19.78
C ASN A 559 -6.16 7.39 -18.57
N ALA A 560 -5.98 6.25 -17.88
CA ALA A 560 -5.16 6.17 -16.67
C ALA A 560 -3.66 6.49 -16.92
N HIS A 561 -3.15 6.33 -18.15
CA HIS A 561 -1.77 6.70 -18.47
C HIS A 561 -1.54 8.21 -18.36
N ASP A 562 -2.55 9.06 -18.57
CA ASP A 562 -2.43 10.50 -18.42
C ASP A 562 -2.19 10.91 -16.96
N LEU A 563 -2.71 10.12 -16.01
CA LEU A 563 -2.51 10.32 -14.57
C LEU A 563 -1.11 9.92 -14.08
N SER A 564 -0.41 9.09 -14.86
CA SER A 564 0.97 8.70 -14.55
C SER A 564 1.98 9.80 -14.90
N SER A 565 1.55 10.89 -15.56
CA SER A 565 2.38 11.95 -16.15
C SER A 565 3.36 11.50 -17.26
N VAL A 566 3.46 10.18 -17.54
CA VAL A 566 4.30 9.60 -18.59
C VAL A 566 3.78 9.99 -19.98
N ALA A 567 2.48 9.88 -20.23
CA ALA A 567 1.88 10.16 -21.53
C ALA A 567 2.11 11.60 -22.00
N ARG A 568 2.07 12.61 -21.10
CA ARG A 568 2.33 14.00 -21.49
C ARG A 568 3.79 14.28 -21.81
N ARG A 569 4.72 13.55 -21.17
CA ARG A 569 6.16 13.70 -21.42
C ARG A 569 6.55 13.05 -22.74
N GLU A 570 6.01 11.87 -23.04
CA GLU A 570 6.17 11.21 -24.35
C GLU A 570 5.44 11.96 -25.47
N VAL A 571 4.23 12.51 -25.24
CA VAL A 571 3.57 13.38 -26.22
C VAL A 571 4.34 14.68 -26.43
N ARG A 572 4.93 15.29 -25.39
CA ARG A 572 5.82 16.45 -25.54
C ARG A 572 7.11 16.09 -26.26
N GLU A 573 7.71 14.95 -25.95
CA GLU A 573 8.96 14.49 -26.58
C GLU A 573 8.73 14.05 -28.02
N ASP A 574 7.62 13.38 -28.33
CA ASP A 574 7.22 13.01 -29.69
C ASP A 574 6.75 14.23 -30.48
N ALA A 575 6.04 15.18 -29.87
CA ALA A 575 5.73 16.46 -30.49
C ALA A 575 7.02 17.24 -30.76
N ARG A 576 7.96 17.27 -29.80
CA ARG A 576 9.27 17.91 -29.95
C ARG A 576 10.11 17.21 -31.00
N ARG A 577 10.13 15.88 -31.05
CA ARG A 577 10.78 15.06 -32.09
C ARG A 577 10.17 15.34 -33.45
N ARG A 578 8.84 15.36 -33.58
CA ARG A 578 8.13 15.72 -34.83
C ARG A 578 8.42 17.15 -35.25
N TRP A 579 8.53 18.07 -34.30
CA TRP A 579 8.86 19.47 -34.56
C TRP A 579 10.32 19.63 -35.01
N THR A 580 11.28 19.03 -34.30
CA THR A 580 12.70 18.98 -34.72
C THR A 580 12.87 18.26 -36.05
N ASN A 581 12.11 17.20 -36.33
CA ASN A 581 12.21 16.50 -37.62
C ASN A 581 11.62 17.36 -38.75
N LYS A 582 10.50 18.06 -38.52
CA LYS A 582 9.97 19.06 -39.46
C LYS A 582 10.96 20.21 -39.68
N GLU A 583 11.63 20.67 -38.64
CA GLU A 583 12.57 21.79 -38.70
C GLU A 583 13.88 21.38 -39.38
N ASN A 584 14.39 20.17 -39.12
CA ASN A 584 15.52 19.58 -39.85
C ASN A 584 15.17 19.38 -41.34
N VAL A 585 13.98 18.89 -41.67
CA VAL A 585 13.51 18.78 -43.06
C VAL A 585 13.38 20.16 -43.72
N LYS A 586 12.94 21.18 -42.97
CA LYS A 586 12.85 22.57 -43.45
C LYS A 586 14.24 23.17 -43.67
N GLN A 587 15.18 22.95 -42.76
CA GLN A 587 16.59 23.36 -42.90
C GLN A 587 17.30 22.64 -44.05
N LEU A 588 17.03 21.35 -44.29
CA LEU A 588 17.53 20.63 -45.46
C LEU A 588 16.95 21.21 -46.76
N LYS A 589 15.65 21.51 -46.80
CA LYS A 589 15.01 22.16 -47.97
C LYS A 589 15.53 23.57 -48.21
N ASP A 590 15.73 24.36 -47.16
CA ASP A 590 16.27 25.73 -47.25
C ASP A 590 17.76 25.73 -47.58
N GLY A 591 18.52 24.73 -47.13
CA GLY A 591 19.93 24.50 -47.49
C GLY A 591 20.08 24.11 -48.96
N ILE A 592 19.27 23.15 -49.44
CA ILE A 592 19.22 22.78 -50.85
C ILE A 592 18.78 23.98 -51.70
N SER A 593 17.77 24.73 -51.25
CA SER A 593 17.29 25.93 -51.96
C SER A 593 18.37 27.02 -52.02
N LYS A 594 19.11 27.27 -50.93
CA LYS A 594 20.23 28.23 -50.90
C LYS A 594 21.44 27.79 -51.74
N ASP A 595 21.76 26.50 -51.79
CA ASP A 595 22.85 25.98 -52.64
C ASP A 595 22.47 25.98 -54.12
N VAL A 596 21.20 25.72 -54.45
CA VAL A 596 20.65 25.90 -55.80
C VAL A 596 20.63 27.39 -56.18
N LEU A 597 20.22 28.28 -55.27
CA LEU A 597 20.22 29.73 -55.50
C LEU A 597 21.64 30.29 -55.66
N LYS A 598 22.62 29.81 -54.87
CA LYS A 598 24.04 30.17 -55.03
C LYS A 598 24.62 29.64 -56.33
N LYS A 599 24.25 28.43 -56.78
CA LYS A 599 24.66 27.89 -58.08
C LYS A 599 24.00 28.63 -59.26
N MET A 600 22.78 29.15 -59.10
CA MET A 600 22.11 29.97 -60.11
C MET A 600 22.64 31.42 -60.14
N GLN A 601 22.95 32.02 -58.99
CA GLN A 601 23.54 33.37 -58.92
C GLN A 601 24.97 33.40 -59.48
N LYS A 602 25.79 32.35 -59.28
CA LYS A 602 27.14 32.25 -59.88
C LYS A 602 27.15 32.08 -61.41
N ARG A 603 25.99 31.88 -62.05
CA ARG A 603 25.87 31.74 -63.51
C ARG A 603 25.40 33.02 -64.22
N ASN A 604 24.87 34.00 -63.48
CA ASN A 604 24.26 35.21 -64.04
C ASN A 604 25.02 36.48 -63.61
N ASP A 605 26.33 36.51 -63.79
CA ASP A 605 27.11 37.76 -63.72
C ASP A 605 26.98 38.48 -65.08
N ASP A 606 26.61 39.77 -65.09
CA ASP A 606 26.38 40.57 -66.32
C ASP A 606 27.56 40.55 -67.31
N LYS A 607 28.77 40.30 -66.80
CA LYS A 607 29.97 40.11 -67.61
C LYS A 607 29.91 38.86 -68.50
N SER A 608 29.35 37.74 -68.00
CA SER A 608 29.21 36.50 -68.78
C SER A 608 28.16 36.63 -69.90
N ILE A 609 27.12 37.45 -69.67
CA ILE A 609 26.08 37.76 -70.66
C ILE A 609 26.63 38.69 -71.74
N SER A 610 27.44 39.69 -71.37
CA SER A 610 28.13 40.58 -72.32
C SER A 610 29.13 39.84 -73.20
N ASP A 611 29.96 38.97 -72.61
CA ASP A 611 30.96 38.18 -73.34
C ASP A 611 30.30 37.17 -74.30
N ALA A 612 29.15 36.60 -73.93
CA ALA A 612 28.38 35.73 -74.82
C ALA A 612 27.76 36.49 -76.01
N ARG A 613 27.29 37.73 -75.80
CA ARG A 613 26.78 38.60 -76.87
C ARG A 613 27.90 39.04 -77.83
N ALA A 614 29.09 39.36 -77.33
CA ALA A 614 30.25 39.70 -78.16
C ALA A 614 30.66 38.52 -79.06
N ARG A 615 30.76 37.31 -78.50
CA ARG A 615 31.08 36.10 -79.28
C ARG A 615 30.01 35.74 -80.30
N PHE A 616 28.74 36.03 -80.03
CA PHE A 616 27.67 35.83 -80.99
C PHE A 616 27.75 36.83 -82.16
N LEU A 617 28.05 38.10 -81.88
CA LEU A 617 28.24 39.13 -82.91
C LEU A 617 29.46 38.84 -83.80
N GLU A 618 30.59 38.40 -83.23
CA GLU A 618 31.75 37.95 -84.01
C GLU A 618 31.42 36.77 -84.93
N ARG A 619 30.71 35.74 -84.43
CA ARG A 619 30.30 34.60 -85.25
C ARG A 619 29.33 34.99 -86.36
N LYS A 620 28.50 36.02 -86.13
CA LYS A 620 27.57 36.53 -87.15
C LYS A 620 28.30 37.32 -88.23
N GLN A 621 29.32 38.11 -87.86
CA GLN A 621 30.17 38.84 -88.81
C GLN A 621 31.03 37.88 -89.66
N GLN A 622 31.64 36.87 -89.05
CA GLN A 622 32.40 35.84 -89.78
C GLN A 622 31.51 35.06 -90.78
N ARG A 623 30.28 34.70 -90.37
CA ARG A 623 29.32 34.05 -91.29
C ARG A 623 28.81 34.94 -92.42
N THR A 624 28.85 36.27 -92.28
CA THR A 624 28.46 37.19 -93.37
C THR A 624 29.63 37.46 -94.31
N GLN A 625 30.87 37.43 -93.82
CA GLN A 625 32.09 37.48 -94.63
C GLN A 625 32.25 36.20 -95.49
N ASP A 626 32.04 35.02 -94.90
CA ASP A 626 32.13 33.74 -95.60
C ASP A 626 31.05 33.57 -96.68
N HIS A 627 29.90 34.25 -96.54
CA HIS A 627 28.81 34.24 -97.53
C HIS A 627 28.96 35.26 -98.66
N SER A 628 29.84 36.26 -98.52
CA SER A 628 30.19 37.17 -99.63
C SER A 628 31.28 36.59 -100.54
N ASP A 629 32.19 35.80 -100.00
CA ASP A 629 33.27 35.17 -100.79
C ASP A 629 32.78 33.93 -101.56
N THR A 630 31.84 33.16 -101.02
CA THR A 630 31.25 32.01 -101.74
C THR A 630 30.31 32.38 -102.90
N ARG A 631 29.91 33.65 -103.06
CA ARG A 631 29.13 34.12 -104.21
C ARG A 631 29.97 34.68 -105.37
N LYS A 632 31.30 34.76 -105.24
CA LYS A 632 32.20 35.19 -106.33
C LYS A 632 32.92 34.04 -107.07
N GLU A 633 32.82 32.80 -106.59
CA GLU A 633 33.45 31.62 -107.21
C GLU A 633 32.45 30.60 -107.80
N THR A 634 31.18 30.98 -107.96
CA THR A 634 30.24 30.28 -108.86
C THR A 634 29.46 31.29 -109.71
N GLY A 635 30.17 31.85 -110.69
CA GLY A 635 29.66 32.45 -111.92
C GLY A 635 30.44 31.86 -113.08
#